data_AF-A0A516X894-F1
#
_entry.id   AF-A0A516X894-F1
#
_cell.length_a   1.000
_cell.length_b   1.000
_cell.length_c   1.000
_cell.angle_alpha   90.00
_cell.angle_beta   90.00
_cell.angle_gamma   90.00
#
_symmetry.space_group_name_H-M   'P 1'
#
loop_
_entity.id
_entity.type
_entity.pdbx_description
1 polymer ?
#
loop_
_entity_poly.entity_id
_entity_poly.type
_entity_poly.pdbx_seq_one_letter_code
_entity_poly.pdbx_strand_id
1 'polypeptide(L)'
;MTDHCSPAFAELAQAMGFSCSETGGVVSFRSPFGLENWTLPVLGTLIIVGSVLALVYAIVRLRRHGDPTNLVLWFGALFFLFIIEPPIYFPATFGTEEYLGTMFAHNVFAVDFLWGRLPLYIVAIYPLMATTAFELVRMLGVFRRYGVFIGAACVGFVHHAFYEIFDQLGPQLRWWEWSADNEIAKPFLDAVPVPSIVVFAALWPMSLALCVQFFVGRHVDAGRSFSGPGLVWRTVVVGLLASVGVLILPMPATIMGIGGNGWRAAGYVIELAVIAVIAVMVLTRQWLRLRPGSGEGLLTGADAVRHDNPFVRFYAVVYLVVFAVLWASALPDYVDAVDGITANGDPIGNIWYTLACFAVAIAVVVAAWSVRMARSAFSGDGPGEPALTPTS
;
A
#
# COMPACT_ATOMS: atom_id res chain seq x y z
N MET A 1 -37.05 -0.54 2.28
CA MET A 1 -35.58 -0.72 2.26
C MET A 1 -35.01 0.58 1.73
N THR A 2 -34.04 1.19 2.41
CA THR A 2 -33.30 2.31 1.81
C THR A 2 -32.64 1.81 0.53
N ASP A 3 -32.70 2.56 -0.57
CA ASP A 3 -32.16 2.18 -1.89
C ASP A 3 -30.66 1.77 -1.85
N HIS A 4 -29.99 1.99 -0.73
CA HIS A 4 -28.57 1.73 -0.50
C HIS A 4 -28.28 0.51 0.40
N CYS A 5 -29.26 -0.32 0.77
CA CYS A 5 -28.97 -1.61 1.41
C CYS A 5 -29.52 -2.77 0.56
N SER A 6 -28.67 -3.27 -0.35
CA SER A 6 -28.94 -4.50 -1.10
C SER A 6 -28.89 -5.72 -0.16
N PRO A 7 -29.58 -6.82 -0.51
CA PRO A 7 -29.55 -8.05 0.29
C PRO A 7 -28.13 -8.56 0.58
N ALA A 8 -27.26 -8.59 -0.46
CA ALA A 8 -25.87 -9.02 -0.30
C ALA A 8 -25.08 -8.12 0.67
N PHE A 9 -25.32 -6.80 0.66
CA PHE A 9 -24.68 -5.90 1.62
C PHE A 9 -25.24 -6.06 3.03
N ALA A 10 -26.54 -6.35 3.17
CA ALA A 10 -27.16 -6.62 4.46
C ALA A 10 -26.55 -7.85 5.15
N GLU A 11 -26.31 -8.92 4.38
CA GLU A 11 -25.68 -10.15 4.87
C GLU A 11 -24.25 -9.89 5.36
N LEU A 12 -23.42 -9.23 4.56
CA LEU A 12 -22.05 -8.85 4.95
C LEU A 12 -22.03 -7.92 6.18
N ALA A 13 -22.93 -6.94 6.23
CA ALA A 13 -23.03 -6.04 7.38
C ALA A 13 -23.36 -6.80 8.67
N GLN A 14 -24.31 -7.74 8.59
CA GLN A 14 -24.74 -8.54 9.73
C GLN A 14 -23.61 -9.44 10.25
N ALA A 15 -22.85 -10.06 9.36
CA ALA A 15 -21.70 -10.90 9.73
C ALA A 15 -20.59 -10.09 10.44
N MET A 16 -20.41 -8.82 10.07
CA MET A 16 -19.48 -7.90 10.76
C MET A 16 -20.03 -7.23 12.03
N GLY A 17 -21.29 -7.47 12.40
CA GLY A 17 -21.90 -6.98 13.64
C GLY A 17 -22.64 -5.64 13.54
N PHE A 18 -22.98 -5.15 12.34
CA PHE A 18 -23.74 -3.90 12.19
C PHE A 18 -24.92 -4.02 11.21
N SER A 19 -25.84 -3.04 11.27
CA SER A 19 -26.98 -2.99 10.34
C SER A 19 -26.81 -1.89 9.30
N CYS A 20 -26.94 -2.28 8.03
CA CYS A 20 -26.96 -1.35 6.90
C CYS A 20 -28.13 -0.34 6.93
N SER A 21 -29.22 -0.65 7.66
CA SER A 21 -30.39 0.23 7.74
C SER A 21 -30.19 1.39 8.71
N GLU A 22 -29.21 1.26 9.61
CA GLU A 22 -28.91 2.22 10.67
C GLU A 22 -27.58 2.94 10.43
N THR A 23 -26.83 2.56 9.38
CA THR A 23 -25.57 3.19 8.99
C THR A 23 -25.77 4.56 8.34
N GLY A 24 -26.04 5.55 9.19
CA GLY A 24 -25.72 6.97 9.02
C GLY A 24 -26.04 7.63 7.67
N GLY A 25 -25.29 8.68 7.34
CA GLY A 25 -25.48 9.50 6.13
C GLY A 25 -24.22 9.59 5.27
N VAL A 26 -24.13 10.63 4.43
CA VAL A 26 -22.95 10.88 3.57
C VAL A 26 -21.64 10.94 4.37
N VAL A 27 -21.70 11.46 5.59
CA VAL A 27 -20.61 11.43 6.59
C VAL A 27 -21.20 10.97 7.91
N SER A 28 -20.52 10.07 8.60
CA SER A 28 -20.94 9.54 9.90
C SER A 28 -19.78 9.56 10.90
N PHE A 29 -20.09 9.90 12.15
CA PHE A 29 -19.12 9.95 13.25
C PHE A 29 -19.55 8.99 14.36
N ARG A 30 -18.61 8.20 14.87
CA ARG A 30 -18.80 7.27 15.99
C ARG A 30 -17.69 7.44 17.00
N SER A 31 -18.01 7.12 18.26
CA SER A 31 -16.99 7.06 19.30
C SER A 31 -16.03 5.91 19.01
N PRO A 32 -14.69 6.12 19.01
CA PRO A 32 -13.72 5.05 18.81
C PRO A 32 -13.78 3.99 19.93
N PHE A 33 -14.36 4.31 21.09
CA PHE A 33 -14.52 3.39 22.22
C PHE A 33 -15.79 2.52 22.13
N GLY A 34 -16.65 2.78 21.15
CA GLY A 34 -17.90 2.02 20.92
C GLY A 34 -17.89 1.25 19.60
N LEU A 35 -16.70 1.01 19.03
CA LEU A 35 -16.56 0.19 17.82
C LEU A 35 -16.61 -1.30 18.17
N GLU A 36 -16.93 -2.14 17.19
CA GLU A 36 -17.17 -3.58 17.35
C GLU A 36 -16.07 -4.31 18.12
N ASN A 37 -14.81 -3.92 17.88
CA ASN A 37 -13.68 -4.44 18.62
C ASN A 37 -12.57 -3.39 18.75
N TRP A 38 -11.63 -3.65 19.66
CA TRP A 38 -10.55 -2.72 20.00
C TRP A 38 -9.52 -2.54 18.87
N THR A 39 -9.48 -3.43 17.87
CA THR A 39 -8.51 -3.35 16.78
C THR A 39 -8.90 -2.31 15.72
N LEU A 40 -10.20 -2.03 15.55
CA LEU A 40 -10.72 -0.99 14.65
C LEU A 40 -10.15 0.42 14.96
N PRO A 41 -10.22 0.93 16.20
CA PRO A 41 -9.63 2.25 16.51
C PRO A 41 -8.10 2.25 16.41
N VAL A 42 -7.43 1.11 16.68
CA VAL A 42 -5.97 0.98 16.53
C VAL A 42 -5.56 1.10 15.06
N LEU A 43 -6.20 0.31 14.19
CA LEU A 43 -5.99 0.34 12.75
C LEU A 43 -6.29 1.74 12.18
N GLY A 44 -7.48 2.27 12.49
CA GLY A 44 -7.91 3.57 12.01
C GLY A 44 -6.91 4.67 12.39
N THR A 45 -6.47 4.69 13.65
CA THR A 45 -5.48 5.67 14.14
C THR A 45 -4.13 5.51 13.44
N LEU A 46 -3.60 4.28 13.36
CA LEU A 46 -2.32 4.02 12.71
C LEU A 46 -2.30 4.58 11.28
N ILE A 47 -3.31 4.21 10.48
CA ILE A 47 -3.38 4.53 9.07
C ILE A 47 -3.68 6.02 8.83
N ILE A 48 -4.65 6.60 9.54
CA ILE A 48 -5.01 8.01 9.38
C ILE A 48 -3.84 8.91 9.78
N VAL A 49 -3.21 8.68 10.94
CA VAL A 49 -2.05 9.45 11.40
C VAL A 49 -0.90 9.30 10.40
N GLY A 50 -0.62 8.08 9.94
CA GLY A 50 0.41 7.83 8.93
C GLY A 50 0.18 8.63 7.65
N SER A 51 -1.05 8.63 7.14
CA SER A 51 -1.41 9.35 5.91
C SER A 51 -1.29 10.86 6.05
N VAL A 52 -1.70 11.42 7.20
CA VAL A 52 -1.52 12.84 7.52
C VAL A 52 -0.03 13.19 7.59
N LEU A 53 0.78 12.37 8.26
CA LEU A 53 2.23 12.58 8.32
C LEU A 53 2.90 12.46 6.95
N ALA A 54 2.42 11.56 6.08
CA ALA A 54 2.88 11.44 4.70
C ALA A 54 2.56 12.70 3.88
N LEU A 55 1.38 13.29 4.08
CA LEU A 55 1.00 14.56 3.46
C LEU A 55 1.87 15.72 3.98
N VAL A 56 2.07 15.81 5.29
CA VAL A 56 2.97 16.80 5.91
C VAL A 56 4.37 16.66 5.32
N TYR A 57 4.89 15.44 5.21
CA TYR A 57 6.17 15.16 4.57
C TYR A 57 6.19 15.66 3.12
N ALA A 58 5.17 15.35 2.32
CA ALA A 58 5.09 15.78 0.92
C ALA A 58 5.09 17.31 0.78
N ILE A 59 4.36 18.02 1.64
CA ILE A 59 4.32 19.49 1.67
C ILE A 59 5.68 20.06 2.08
N VAL A 60 6.29 19.53 3.14
CA VAL A 60 7.60 19.98 3.63
C VAL A 60 8.66 19.75 2.55
N ARG A 61 8.62 18.60 1.88
CA ARG A 61 9.56 18.26 0.81
C ARG A 61 9.43 19.21 -0.38
N LEU A 62 8.21 19.52 -0.82
CA LEU A 62 7.99 20.52 -1.85
C LEU A 62 8.57 21.88 -1.44
N ARG A 63 8.28 22.34 -0.22
CA ARG A 63 8.71 23.66 0.26
C ARG A 63 10.23 23.77 0.46
N ARG A 64 10.89 22.71 0.94
CA ARG A 64 12.33 22.74 1.27
C ARG A 64 13.23 22.33 0.12
N HIS A 65 12.76 21.45 -0.76
CA HIS A 65 13.58 20.85 -1.81
C HIS A 65 13.03 21.09 -3.23
N GLY A 66 11.90 21.80 -3.36
CA GLY A 66 11.27 22.05 -4.66
C GLY A 66 10.75 20.77 -5.34
N ASP A 67 10.57 19.68 -4.58
CA ASP A 67 10.20 18.37 -5.13
C ASP A 67 8.73 18.03 -4.85
N PRO A 68 7.83 18.17 -5.85
CA PRO A 68 6.40 17.88 -5.72
C PRO A 68 6.05 16.39 -5.84
N THR A 69 7.02 15.49 -6.03
CA THR A 69 6.75 14.10 -6.42
C THR A 69 5.86 13.37 -5.41
N ASN A 70 6.10 13.52 -4.11
CA ASN A 70 5.27 12.91 -3.07
C ASN A 70 3.88 13.55 -2.97
N LEU A 71 3.74 14.82 -3.35
CA LEU A 71 2.44 15.48 -3.35
C LEU A 71 1.56 14.92 -4.49
N VAL A 72 2.17 14.75 -5.66
CA VAL A 72 1.52 14.12 -6.82
C VAL A 72 1.20 12.66 -6.56
N LEU A 73 2.09 11.93 -5.88
CA LEU A 73 1.83 10.55 -5.44
C LEU A 73 0.63 10.48 -4.48
N TRP A 74 0.61 11.33 -3.45
CA TRP A 74 -0.43 11.33 -2.43
C TRP A 74 -1.81 11.68 -3.01
N PHE A 75 -1.92 12.77 -3.76
CA PHE A 75 -3.19 13.14 -4.40
C PHE A 75 -3.53 12.25 -5.59
N GLY A 76 -2.54 11.73 -6.32
CA GLY A 76 -2.77 10.76 -7.40
C GLY A 76 -3.39 9.46 -6.90
N ALA A 77 -2.97 8.98 -5.71
CA ALA A 77 -3.60 7.85 -5.04
C ALA A 77 -5.06 8.14 -4.65
N LEU A 78 -5.37 9.36 -4.21
CA LEU A 78 -6.76 9.76 -3.94
C LEU A 78 -7.60 9.85 -5.22
N PHE A 79 -7.05 10.38 -6.32
CA PHE A 79 -7.77 10.36 -7.60
C PHE A 79 -8.06 8.93 -8.05
N PHE A 80 -7.08 8.03 -7.93
CA PHE A 80 -7.29 6.60 -8.19
C PHE A 80 -8.44 6.03 -7.35
N LEU A 81 -8.40 6.25 -6.03
CA LEU A 81 -9.44 5.81 -5.08
C LEU A 81 -10.83 6.30 -5.53
N PHE A 82 -10.99 7.60 -5.78
CA PHE A 82 -12.29 8.17 -6.13
C PHE A 82 -12.80 7.78 -7.52
N ILE A 83 -11.94 7.22 -8.38
CA ILE A 83 -12.35 6.62 -9.66
C ILE A 83 -12.86 5.19 -9.45
N ILE A 84 -12.19 4.41 -8.61
CA ILE A 84 -12.40 2.95 -8.50
C ILE A 84 -13.42 2.58 -7.41
N GLU A 85 -13.38 3.23 -6.25
CA GLU A 85 -14.20 2.83 -5.10
C GLU A 85 -15.71 3.10 -5.27
N PRO A 86 -16.17 4.25 -5.80
CA PRO A 86 -17.61 4.50 -5.88
C PRO A 86 -18.38 3.45 -6.72
N PRO A 87 -17.88 3.02 -7.89
CA PRO A 87 -18.47 1.90 -8.63
C PRO A 87 -18.47 0.56 -7.90
N ILE A 88 -17.48 0.31 -7.04
CA ILE A 88 -17.37 -0.92 -6.24
C ILE A 88 -18.38 -0.92 -5.07
N TYR A 89 -18.55 0.23 -4.40
CA TYR A 89 -19.47 0.34 -3.27
C TYR A 89 -20.93 0.51 -3.67
N PHE A 90 -21.21 1.05 -4.86
CA PHE A 90 -22.57 1.31 -5.34
C PHE A 90 -22.82 0.72 -6.73
N PRO A 91 -22.64 -0.59 -6.92
CA PRO A 91 -22.64 -1.17 -8.26
C PRO A 91 -23.98 -1.00 -8.98
N ALA A 92 -25.11 -1.06 -8.24
CA ALA A 92 -26.44 -0.77 -8.80
C ALA A 92 -26.57 0.69 -9.29
N THR A 93 -26.06 1.66 -8.52
CA THR A 93 -26.12 3.09 -8.88
C THR A 93 -25.26 3.42 -10.09
N PHE A 94 -24.13 2.72 -10.27
CA PHE A 94 -23.23 2.90 -11.40
C PHE A 94 -23.55 1.99 -12.59
N GLY A 95 -24.61 1.18 -12.53
CA GLY A 95 -24.99 0.24 -13.60
C GLY A 95 -23.97 -0.89 -13.81
N THR A 96 -23.18 -1.20 -12.79
CA THR A 96 -22.14 -2.22 -12.82
C THR A 96 -22.51 -3.47 -12.02
N GLU A 97 -23.74 -3.57 -11.49
CA GLU A 97 -24.20 -4.71 -10.66
C GLU A 97 -24.06 -6.07 -11.34
N GLU A 98 -24.40 -6.18 -12.63
CA GLU A 98 -24.29 -7.42 -13.39
C GLU A 98 -22.83 -7.91 -13.52
N TYR A 99 -21.86 -6.99 -13.49
CA TYR A 99 -20.45 -7.30 -13.67
C TYR A 99 -19.71 -7.36 -12.34
N LEU A 100 -19.80 -6.32 -11.52
CA LEU A 100 -19.08 -6.18 -10.24
C LEU A 100 -19.76 -6.90 -9.08
N GLY A 101 -21.09 -6.82 -8.97
CA GLY A 101 -21.82 -7.22 -7.76
C GLY A 101 -21.31 -6.53 -6.48
N THR A 102 -21.83 -6.94 -5.32
CA THR A 102 -21.25 -6.52 -4.03
C THR A 102 -20.04 -7.41 -3.75
N MET A 103 -18.82 -6.88 -3.91
CA MET A 103 -17.58 -7.66 -3.75
C MET A 103 -17.15 -7.81 -2.29
N PHE A 104 -17.35 -6.77 -1.48
CA PHE A 104 -17.00 -6.75 -0.07
C PHE A 104 -17.73 -5.62 0.65
N ALA A 105 -17.65 -5.62 1.97
CA ALA A 105 -18.08 -4.51 2.81
C ALA A 105 -17.04 -4.28 3.92
N HIS A 106 -16.79 -3.02 4.25
CA HIS A 106 -16.01 -2.67 5.44
C HIS A 106 -16.90 -2.63 6.68
N ASN A 107 -16.28 -2.87 7.84
CA ASN A 107 -16.90 -2.53 9.10
C ASN A 107 -16.93 -1.01 9.28
N VAL A 108 -17.70 -0.53 10.25
CA VAL A 108 -17.89 0.89 10.53
C VAL A 108 -16.81 1.39 11.48
N PHE A 109 -16.11 2.46 11.09
CA PHE A 109 -15.07 3.07 11.90
C PHE A 109 -15.57 4.35 12.58
N ALA A 110 -14.66 5.02 13.30
CA ALA A 110 -14.96 6.28 13.96
C ALA A 110 -15.42 7.38 12.98
N VAL A 111 -14.93 7.35 11.74
CA VAL A 111 -15.33 8.25 10.67
C VAL A 111 -15.54 7.45 9.40
N ASP A 112 -16.77 7.48 8.88
CA ASP A 112 -17.13 6.83 7.62
C ASP A 112 -17.81 7.82 6.67
N PHE A 113 -17.63 7.55 5.38
CA PHE A 113 -18.31 8.22 4.29
C PHE A 113 -19.29 7.25 3.61
N LEU A 114 -20.15 7.80 2.76
CA LEU A 114 -20.99 7.06 1.83
C LEU A 114 -21.86 6.00 2.53
N TRP A 115 -22.63 6.41 3.56
CA TRP A 115 -23.54 5.54 4.31
C TRP A 115 -22.84 4.32 4.94
N GLY A 116 -21.63 4.54 5.47
CA GLY A 116 -20.86 3.50 6.16
C GLY A 116 -20.07 2.57 5.24
N ARG A 117 -19.97 2.87 3.94
CA ARG A 117 -19.28 2.01 2.96
C ARG A 117 -17.81 2.37 2.74
N LEU A 118 -17.44 3.64 2.94
CA LEU A 118 -16.07 4.12 2.76
C LEU A 118 -15.51 4.69 4.07
N PRO A 119 -14.89 3.87 4.92
CA PRO A 119 -14.21 4.35 6.11
C PRO A 119 -13.06 5.31 5.79
N LEU A 120 -12.83 6.31 6.66
CA LEU A 120 -11.74 7.28 6.47
C LEU A 120 -10.36 6.59 6.44
N TYR A 121 -10.18 5.47 7.14
CA TYR A 121 -8.92 4.74 7.09
C TYR A 121 -8.64 4.16 5.69
N ILE A 122 -9.66 3.76 4.92
CA ILE A 122 -9.50 3.32 3.53
C ILE A 122 -9.08 4.50 2.65
N VAL A 123 -9.71 5.67 2.80
CA VAL A 123 -9.25 6.89 2.11
C VAL A 123 -7.77 7.18 2.42
N ALA A 124 -7.37 6.96 3.68
CA ALA A 124 -6.02 7.22 4.15
C ALA A 124 -4.98 6.15 3.76
N ILE A 125 -5.35 4.87 3.64
CA ILE A 125 -4.40 3.77 3.41
C ILE A 125 -3.76 3.86 2.03
N TYR A 126 -4.53 4.26 1.01
CA TYR A 126 -4.05 4.41 -0.36
C TYR A 126 -2.82 5.32 -0.47
N PRO A 127 -2.90 6.61 -0.10
CA PRO A 127 -1.74 7.49 -0.19
C PRO A 127 -0.63 7.13 0.81
N LEU A 128 -0.95 6.59 1.99
CA LEU A 128 0.04 6.17 2.97
C LEU A 128 0.90 5.01 2.45
N MET A 129 0.27 3.94 2.00
CA MET A 129 0.96 2.72 1.59
C MET A 129 1.74 2.96 0.30
N ALA A 130 1.14 3.67 -0.66
CA ALA A 130 1.84 4.13 -1.85
C ALA A 130 3.08 4.97 -1.50
N THR A 131 2.97 5.92 -0.57
CA THR A 131 4.12 6.73 -0.12
C THR A 131 5.19 5.87 0.54
N THR A 132 4.80 4.96 1.43
CA THR A 132 5.72 4.08 2.16
C THR A 132 6.55 3.23 1.21
N ALA A 133 5.88 2.51 0.31
CA ALA A 133 6.55 1.66 -0.68
C ALA A 133 7.41 2.47 -1.65
N PHE A 134 6.88 3.58 -2.17
CA PHE A 134 7.59 4.45 -3.11
C PHE A 134 8.87 5.01 -2.52
N GLU A 135 8.81 5.53 -1.30
CA GLU A 135 9.97 6.15 -0.65
C GLU A 135 11.00 5.12 -0.21
N LEU A 136 10.59 3.91 0.22
CA LEU A 136 11.54 2.82 0.50
C LEU A 136 12.37 2.47 -0.75
N VAL A 137 11.71 2.29 -1.91
CA VAL A 137 12.38 2.00 -3.19
C VAL A 137 13.22 3.18 -3.66
N ARG A 138 12.72 4.42 -3.48
CA ARG A 138 13.42 5.64 -3.86
C ARG A 138 14.67 5.91 -3.03
N MET A 139 14.63 5.64 -1.72
CA MET A 139 15.78 5.73 -0.82
C MET A 139 16.89 4.75 -1.18
N LEU A 140 16.54 3.57 -1.72
CA LEU A 140 17.51 2.60 -2.25
C LEU A 140 18.08 3.01 -3.63
N GLY A 141 17.61 4.11 -4.21
CA GLY A 141 18.12 4.64 -5.48
C GLY A 141 17.74 3.83 -6.72
N VAL A 142 16.75 2.94 -6.61
CA VAL A 142 16.37 2.01 -7.70
C VAL A 142 15.93 2.77 -8.95
N PHE A 143 15.09 3.80 -8.82
CA PHE A 143 14.60 4.59 -9.95
C PHE A 143 15.72 5.22 -10.79
N ARG A 144 16.80 5.66 -10.14
CA ARG A 144 17.93 6.30 -10.84
C ARG A 144 18.82 5.29 -11.53
N ARG A 145 19.05 4.14 -10.90
CA ARG A 145 19.96 3.11 -11.44
C ARG A 145 19.31 2.20 -12.48
N TYR A 146 18.07 1.82 -12.25
CA TYR A 146 17.35 0.82 -13.05
C TYR A 146 16.20 1.42 -13.87
N GLY A 147 15.94 2.72 -13.73
CA GLY A 147 14.92 3.44 -14.49
C GLY A 147 13.51 3.31 -13.89
N VAL A 148 12.57 4.02 -14.52
CA VAL A 148 11.21 4.20 -14.00
C VAL A 148 10.38 2.92 -13.99
N PHE A 149 10.52 2.05 -15.00
CA PHE A 149 9.74 0.81 -15.11
C PHE A 149 10.12 -0.22 -14.04
N ILE A 150 11.43 -0.47 -13.87
CA ILE A 150 11.92 -1.40 -12.86
C ILE A 150 11.67 -0.85 -11.45
N GLY A 151 11.87 0.46 -11.26
CA GLY A 151 11.54 1.10 -9.98
C GLY A 151 10.05 0.96 -9.65
N ALA A 152 9.15 1.14 -10.62
CA ALA A 152 7.72 0.96 -10.43
C ALA A 152 7.35 -0.49 -10.06
N ALA A 153 7.93 -1.49 -10.73
CA ALA A 153 7.75 -2.90 -10.37
C ALA A 153 8.23 -3.19 -8.93
N CYS A 154 9.36 -2.59 -8.52
CA CYS A 154 9.83 -2.69 -7.14
C CYS A 154 8.84 -2.02 -6.16
N VAL A 155 8.22 -0.90 -6.51
CA VAL A 155 7.21 -0.25 -5.66
C VAL A 155 5.98 -1.13 -5.52
N GLY A 156 5.49 -1.72 -6.61
CA GLY A 156 4.39 -2.70 -6.55
C GLY A 156 4.70 -3.86 -5.61
N PHE A 157 5.88 -4.46 -5.74
CA PHE A 157 6.32 -5.56 -4.88
C PHE A 157 6.46 -5.17 -3.39
N VAL A 158 7.03 -4.00 -3.11
CA VAL A 158 7.16 -3.52 -1.72
C VAL A 158 5.80 -3.17 -1.15
N HIS A 159 4.94 -2.50 -1.91
CA HIS A 159 3.57 -2.19 -1.49
C HIS A 159 2.82 -3.48 -1.14
N HIS A 160 2.87 -4.47 -2.03
CA HIS A 160 2.29 -5.79 -1.83
C HIS A 160 2.72 -6.41 -0.50
N ALA A 161 4.04 -6.45 -0.22
CA ALA A 161 4.54 -7.04 1.01
C ALA A 161 4.04 -6.33 2.29
N PHE A 162 3.81 -5.01 2.26
CA PHE A 162 3.21 -4.31 3.40
C PHE A 162 1.69 -4.49 3.45
N TYR A 163 1.02 -4.39 2.31
CA TYR A 163 -0.43 -4.45 2.19
C TYR A 163 -0.97 -5.83 2.60
N GLU A 164 -0.34 -6.92 2.19
CA GLU A 164 -0.80 -8.28 2.50
C GLU A 164 -0.68 -8.65 3.98
N ILE A 165 0.21 -8.01 4.73
CA ILE A 165 0.24 -8.16 6.20
C ILE A 165 -1.07 -7.68 6.84
N PHE A 166 -1.65 -6.63 6.25
CA PHE A 166 -2.93 -6.08 6.64
C PHE A 166 -4.10 -6.86 6.04
N ASP A 167 -4.03 -7.19 4.74
CA ASP A 167 -5.17 -7.76 4.01
C ASP A 167 -5.52 -9.17 4.47
N GLN A 168 -4.49 -9.98 4.79
CA GLN A 168 -4.65 -11.35 5.29
C GLN A 168 -5.18 -11.42 6.73
N LEU A 169 -5.15 -10.32 7.48
CA LEU A 169 -5.63 -10.26 8.87
C LEU A 169 -7.06 -9.68 8.98
N GLY A 170 -7.42 -8.80 8.05
CA GLY A 170 -8.66 -8.03 8.15
C GLY A 170 -9.94 -8.84 8.26
N PRO A 171 -10.14 -9.93 7.48
CA PRO A 171 -11.32 -10.77 7.61
C PRO A 171 -11.46 -11.38 9.02
N GLN A 172 -10.37 -11.91 9.58
CA GLN A 172 -10.38 -12.50 10.92
C GLN A 172 -10.71 -11.49 12.02
N LEU A 173 -10.28 -10.23 11.88
CA LEU A 173 -10.54 -9.16 12.85
C LEU A 173 -11.79 -8.31 12.53
N ARG A 174 -12.61 -8.75 11.56
CA ARG A 174 -13.83 -8.07 11.11
C ARG A 174 -13.59 -6.61 10.71
N TRP A 175 -12.48 -6.33 10.04
CA TRP A 175 -12.26 -5.00 9.45
C TRP A 175 -13.02 -4.84 8.15
N TRP A 176 -13.15 -5.92 7.40
CA TRP A 176 -14.02 -6.06 6.24
C TRP A 176 -14.30 -7.54 5.99
N GLU A 177 -15.27 -7.80 5.13
CA GLU A 177 -15.65 -9.14 4.72
C GLU A 177 -15.80 -9.21 3.21
N TRP A 178 -15.25 -10.26 2.61
CA TRP A 178 -15.35 -10.55 1.20
C TRP A 178 -16.60 -11.37 0.89
N SER A 179 -17.29 -11.06 -0.21
CA SER A 179 -18.37 -11.90 -0.72
C SER A 179 -17.77 -13.14 -1.40
N ALA A 180 -17.87 -14.29 -0.73
CA ALA A 180 -17.36 -15.57 -1.25
C ALA A 180 -18.07 -16.02 -2.54
N ASP A 181 -19.32 -15.60 -2.73
CA ASP A 181 -20.12 -15.95 -3.90
C ASP A 181 -19.83 -15.05 -5.12
N ASN A 182 -19.08 -13.96 -4.94
CA ASN A 182 -18.75 -13.05 -6.02
C ASN A 182 -17.71 -13.64 -6.98
N GLU A 183 -18.07 -13.84 -8.26
CA GLU A 183 -17.20 -14.44 -9.27
C GLU A 183 -15.97 -13.59 -9.65
N ILE A 184 -16.03 -12.27 -9.46
CA ILE A 184 -14.87 -11.39 -9.67
C ILE A 184 -13.85 -11.52 -8.54
N ALA A 185 -14.32 -11.75 -7.31
CA ALA A 185 -13.43 -12.00 -6.17
C ALA A 185 -12.72 -13.37 -6.27
N LYS A 186 -13.22 -14.29 -7.10
CA LYS A 186 -12.61 -15.62 -7.28
C LYS A 186 -11.39 -15.58 -8.21
N PRO A 187 -10.37 -16.42 -7.94
CA PRO A 187 -10.27 -17.37 -6.82
C PRO A 187 -9.72 -16.72 -5.54
N PHE A 188 -9.78 -17.45 -4.42
CA PHE A 188 -9.29 -17.01 -3.12
C PHE A 188 -8.01 -17.76 -2.71
N LEU A 189 -7.14 -17.09 -1.95
CA LEU A 189 -6.11 -17.68 -1.12
C LEU A 189 -6.59 -17.58 0.34
N ASP A 190 -7.09 -18.69 0.87
CA ASP A 190 -7.82 -18.73 2.15
C ASP A 190 -8.92 -17.64 2.18
N ALA A 191 -8.94 -16.73 3.15
CA ALA A 191 -9.96 -15.68 3.25
C ALA A 191 -9.84 -14.54 2.22
N VAL A 192 -8.74 -14.44 1.45
CA VAL A 192 -8.45 -13.26 0.63
C VAL A 192 -8.50 -13.55 -0.88
N PRO A 193 -9.24 -12.77 -1.68
CA PRO A 193 -9.24 -12.84 -3.14
C PRO A 193 -7.84 -12.72 -3.75
N VAL A 194 -7.45 -13.66 -4.61
CA VAL A 194 -6.22 -13.56 -5.41
C VAL A 194 -6.19 -12.27 -6.28
N PRO A 195 -7.32 -11.79 -6.84
CA PRO A 195 -7.36 -10.46 -7.47
C PRO A 195 -7.02 -9.31 -6.51
N SER A 196 -7.37 -9.39 -5.22
CA SER A 196 -6.92 -8.42 -4.20
C SER A 196 -5.39 -8.44 -4.09
N ILE A 197 -4.85 -9.64 -3.88
CA ILE A 197 -3.42 -9.89 -3.70
C ILE A 197 -2.60 -9.36 -4.88
N VAL A 198 -3.05 -9.56 -6.10
CA VAL A 198 -2.27 -9.15 -7.27
C VAL A 198 -2.60 -7.73 -7.70
N VAL A 199 -3.87 -7.43 -7.93
CA VAL A 199 -4.28 -6.16 -8.53
C VAL A 199 -4.23 -5.03 -7.52
N PHE A 200 -4.85 -5.23 -6.34
CA PHE A 200 -4.94 -4.24 -5.27
C PHE A 200 -3.65 -4.16 -4.43
N ALA A 201 -2.90 -5.24 -4.26
CA ALA A 201 -1.66 -5.18 -3.49
C ALA A 201 -0.43 -4.80 -4.35
N ALA A 202 -0.34 -5.21 -5.62
CA ALA A 202 0.88 -5.05 -6.43
C ALA A 202 0.75 -4.19 -7.69
N LEU A 203 -0.32 -4.33 -8.47
CA LEU A 203 -0.39 -3.72 -9.82
C LEU A 203 -0.78 -2.24 -9.81
N TRP A 204 -1.79 -1.82 -9.04
CA TRP A 204 -2.15 -0.40 -8.98
C TRP A 204 -1.03 0.50 -8.41
N PRO A 205 -0.28 0.13 -7.36
CA PRO A 205 0.82 0.95 -6.84
C PRO A 205 1.99 0.97 -7.83
N MET A 206 2.23 -0.12 -8.56
CA MET A 206 3.18 -0.15 -9.67
C MET A 206 2.77 0.85 -10.77
N SER A 207 1.50 0.82 -11.18
CA SER A 207 0.95 1.74 -12.17
C SER A 207 1.08 3.20 -11.72
N LEU A 208 0.65 3.50 -10.49
CA LEU A 208 0.76 4.84 -9.90
C LEU A 208 2.22 5.30 -9.85
N ALA A 209 3.13 4.47 -9.33
CA ALA A 209 4.55 4.80 -9.23
C ALA A 209 5.17 5.06 -10.61
N LEU A 210 4.82 4.27 -11.62
CA LEU A 210 5.25 4.48 -13.00
C LEU A 210 4.77 5.84 -13.50
N CYS A 211 3.48 6.15 -13.37
CA CYS A 211 2.92 7.42 -13.83
C CYS A 211 3.56 8.61 -13.08
N VAL A 212 3.65 8.57 -11.75
CA VAL A 212 4.28 9.62 -10.95
C VAL A 212 5.72 9.88 -11.39
N GLN A 213 6.52 8.82 -11.58
CA GLN A 213 7.91 8.96 -12.00
C GLN A 213 8.03 9.42 -13.45
N PHE A 214 7.17 8.94 -14.33
CA PHE A 214 7.21 9.27 -15.75
C PHE A 214 6.80 10.73 -16.00
N PHE A 215 5.78 11.24 -15.31
CA PHE A 215 5.27 12.60 -15.53
C PHE A 215 5.97 13.65 -14.66
N VAL A 216 6.47 13.28 -13.48
CA VAL A 216 6.99 14.24 -12.50
C VAL A 216 8.38 13.85 -12.00
N GLY A 217 8.52 12.71 -11.32
CA GLY A 217 9.73 12.37 -10.56
C GLY A 217 11.03 12.44 -11.36
N ARG A 218 11.09 11.79 -12.53
CA ARG A 218 12.30 11.81 -13.39
C ARG A 218 12.68 13.20 -13.89
N HIS A 219 11.69 14.08 -14.07
CA HIS A 219 11.91 15.45 -14.55
C HIS A 219 12.45 16.34 -13.42
N VAL A 220 11.93 16.16 -12.21
CA VAL A 220 12.43 16.84 -11.00
C VAL A 220 13.85 16.39 -10.71
N ASP A 221 14.15 15.10 -10.82
CA ASP A 221 15.50 14.57 -10.66
C ASP A 221 16.48 15.18 -11.68
N ALA A 222 16.01 15.45 -12.91
CA ALA A 222 16.72 16.16 -13.96
C ALA A 222 16.76 17.70 -13.79
N GLY A 223 16.27 18.24 -12.66
CA GLY A 223 16.33 19.66 -12.33
C GLY A 223 15.20 20.51 -12.92
N ARG A 224 14.16 19.92 -13.51
CA ARG A 224 13.00 20.67 -14.00
C ARG A 224 12.04 21.00 -12.85
N SER A 225 11.54 22.23 -12.84
CA SER A 225 10.45 22.67 -11.98
C SER A 225 9.13 22.74 -12.75
N PHE A 226 8.01 22.67 -12.03
CA PHE A 226 6.67 22.77 -12.59
C PHE A 226 5.89 23.90 -11.94
N SER A 227 5.04 24.57 -12.73
CA SER A 227 4.07 25.53 -12.19
C SER A 227 2.93 24.80 -11.46
N GLY A 228 2.23 25.51 -10.56
CA GLY A 228 1.07 24.98 -9.84
C GLY A 228 0.02 24.33 -10.74
N PRO A 229 -0.51 25.02 -11.77
CA PRO A 229 -1.47 24.43 -12.71
C PRO A 229 -0.91 23.21 -13.44
N GLY A 230 0.38 23.24 -13.81
CA GLY A 230 1.05 22.11 -14.44
C GLY A 230 1.14 20.87 -13.54
N LEU A 231 1.23 21.05 -12.22
CA LEU A 231 1.20 19.95 -11.24
C LEU A 231 -0.21 19.42 -11.03
N VAL A 232 -1.22 20.29 -10.96
CA VAL A 232 -2.63 19.87 -10.80
C VAL A 232 -3.06 18.94 -11.93
N TRP A 233 -2.88 19.37 -13.19
CA TRP A 233 -3.24 18.52 -14.34
C TRP A 233 -2.47 17.20 -14.36
N ARG A 234 -1.17 17.21 -14.07
CA ARG A 234 -0.36 15.98 -13.99
C ARG A 234 -0.87 15.04 -12.89
N THR A 235 -1.31 15.57 -11.77
CA THR A 235 -1.87 14.78 -10.67
C THR A 235 -3.16 14.07 -11.08
N VAL A 236 -4.06 14.80 -11.77
CA VAL A 236 -5.29 14.23 -12.35
C VAL A 236 -4.96 13.14 -13.36
N VAL A 237 -4.07 13.42 -14.32
CA VAL A 237 -3.65 12.45 -15.35
C VAL A 237 -2.98 11.23 -14.73
N VAL A 238 -2.15 11.40 -13.71
CA VAL A 238 -1.50 10.31 -12.98
C VAL A 238 -2.56 9.41 -12.33
N GLY A 239 -3.56 9.98 -11.65
CA GLY A 239 -4.65 9.20 -11.06
C GLY A 239 -5.44 8.42 -12.11
N LEU A 240 -5.83 9.08 -13.21
CA LEU A 240 -6.58 8.46 -14.31
C LEU A 240 -5.79 7.31 -14.97
N LEU A 241 -4.51 7.54 -15.30
CA LEU A 241 -3.67 6.52 -15.93
C LEU A 241 -3.32 5.40 -14.97
N ALA A 242 -3.19 5.69 -13.67
CA ALA A 242 -3.03 4.66 -12.65
C ALA A 242 -4.22 3.69 -12.67
N SER A 243 -5.45 4.23 -12.74
CA SER A 243 -6.70 3.44 -12.86
C SER A 243 -6.77 2.63 -14.14
N VAL A 244 -6.31 3.18 -15.27
CA VAL A 244 -6.20 2.41 -16.52
C VAL A 244 -5.22 1.23 -16.38
N GLY A 245 -4.11 1.41 -15.67
CA GLY A 245 -3.16 0.33 -15.43
C GLY A 245 -3.76 -0.85 -14.66
N VAL A 246 -4.75 -0.64 -13.80
CA VAL A 246 -5.48 -1.72 -13.13
C VAL A 246 -6.32 -2.57 -14.08
N LEU A 247 -6.71 -2.01 -15.23
CA LEU A 247 -7.40 -2.75 -16.27
C LEU A 247 -6.43 -3.50 -17.19
N ILE A 248 -5.28 -2.89 -17.49
CA ILE A 248 -4.30 -3.38 -18.47
C ILE A 248 -3.34 -4.41 -17.87
N LEU A 249 -2.79 -4.13 -16.69
CA LEU A 249 -1.75 -4.96 -16.09
C LEU A 249 -2.20 -6.40 -15.78
N PRO A 250 -3.44 -6.67 -15.30
CA PRO A 250 -3.90 -8.04 -15.08
C PRO A 250 -4.48 -8.70 -16.33
N MET A 251 -4.39 -8.08 -17.51
CA MET A 251 -4.94 -8.67 -18.74
C MET A 251 -4.41 -10.09 -19.03
N PRO A 252 -3.12 -10.43 -18.83
CA PRO A 252 -2.68 -11.81 -18.98
C PRO A 252 -3.49 -12.78 -18.12
N ALA A 253 -3.70 -12.48 -16.83
CA ALA A 253 -4.54 -13.27 -15.95
C ALA A 253 -6.01 -13.32 -16.40
N THR A 254 -6.56 -12.18 -16.84
CA THR A 254 -7.93 -12.11 -17.38
C THR A 254 -8.12 -12.97 -18.62
N ILE A 255 -7.17 -12.93 -19.56
CA ILE A 255 -7.18 -13.73 -20.80
C ILE A 255 -7.06 -15.22 -20.46
N MET A 256 -6.13 -15.59 -19.57
CA MET A 256 -6.01 -16.97 -19.08
C MET A 256 -7.30 -17.43 -18.39
N GLY A 257 -7.98 -16.53 -17.68
CA GLY A 257 -9.25 -16.79 -17.03
C GLY A 257 -10.42 -17.14 -17.94
N ILE A 258 -10.32 -16.94 -19.26
CA ILE A 258 -11.28 -17.48 -20.25
C ILE A 258 -11.29 -19.02 -20.19
N GLY A 259 -10.16 -19.64 -19.82
CA GLY A 259 -10.05 -21.08 -19.61
C GLY A 259 -10.62 -21.57 -18.27
N GLY A 260 -11.13 -20.69 -17.41
CA GLY A 260 -11.69 -21.01 -16.10
C GLY A 260 -10.87 -20.49 -14.91
N ASN A 261 -11.43 -20.61 -13.70
CA ASN A 261 -10.89 -20.00 -12.48
C ASN A 261 -9.47 -20.50 -12.12
N GLY A 262 -9.15 -21.77 -12.39
CA GLY A 262 -7.79 -22.29 -12.17
C GLY A 262 -6.73 -21.63 -13.05
N TRP A 263 -7.05 -21.36 -14.32
CA TRP A 263 -6.16 -20.64 -15.23
C TRP A 263 -6.05 -19.17 -14.88
N ARG A 264 -7.14 -18.55 -14.44
CA ARG A 264 -7.11 -17.18 -13.89
C ARG A 264 -6.16 -17.10 -12.69
N ALA A 265 -6.26 -18.05 -11.75
CA ALA A 265 -5.38 -18.16 -10.59
C ALA A 265 -3.92 -18.25 -11.01
N ALA A 266 -3.61 -19.17 -11.93
CA ALA A 266 -2.27 -19.37 -12.44
C ALA A 266 -1.73 -18.09 -13.09
N GLY A 267 -2.57 -17.37 -13.84
CA GLY A 267 -2.19 -16.10 -14.45
C GLY A 267 -1.80 -15.03 -13.44
N TYR A 268 -2.61 -14.83 -12.41
CA TYR A 268 -2.31 -13.91 -11.32
C TYR A 268 -1.02 -14.29 -10.58
N VAL A 269 -0.84 -15.58 -10.27
CA VAL A 269 0.38 -16.09 -9.62
C VAL A 269 1.61 -15.85 -10.49
N ILE A 270 1.52 -16.07 -11.80
CA ILE A 270 2.62 -15.81 -12.75
C ILE A 270 2.97 -14.32 -12.80
N GLU A 271 1.98 -13.44 -12.91
CA GLU A 271 2.18 -11.99 -12.92
C GLU A 271 2.91 -11.52 -11.65
N LEU A 272 2.42 -11.96 -10.49
CA LEU A 272 3.04 -11.63 -9.21
C LEU A 272 4.45 -12.22 -9.10
N ALA A 273 4.66 -13.48 -9.52
CA ALA A 273 5.96 -14.13 -9.48
C ALA A 273 7.00 -13.40 -10.35
N VAL A 274 6.61 -12.94 -11.55
CA VAL A 274 7.49 -12.16 -12.43
C VAL A 274 7.89 -10.85 -11.75
N ILE A 275 6.94 -10.12 -11.17
CA ILE A 275 7.21 -8.87 -10.43
C ILE A 275 8.13 -9.14 -9.24
N ALA A 276 7.84 -10.18 -8.46
CA ALA A 276 8.61 -10.56 -7.28
C ALA A 276 10.06 -10.93 -7.64
N VAL A 277 10.28 -11.76 -8.65
CA VAL A 277 11.63 -12.16 -9.08
C VAL A 277 12.44 -10.94 -9.53
N ILE A 278 11.84 -10.06 -10.34
CA ILE A 278 12.51 -8.83 -10.79
C ILE A 278 12.85 -7.94 -9.60
N ALA A 279 11.88 -7.69 -8.72
CA ALA A 279 12.04 -6.80 -7.58
C ALA A 279 13.07 -7.33 -6.57
N VAL A 280 12.99 -8.60 -6.19
CA VAL A 280 13.95 -9.24 -5.27
C VAL A 280 15.36 -9.18 -5.83
N MET A 281 15.55 -9.51 -7.11
CA MET A 281 16.86 -9.46 -7.76
C MET A 281 17.41 -8.02 -7.76
N VAL A 282 16.59 -7.03 -8.12
CA VAL A 282 17.02 -5.62 -8.23
C VAL A 282 17.31 -5.02 -6.86
N LEU A 283 16.39 -5.18 -5.90
CA LEU A 283 16.54 -4.66 -4.54
C LEU A 283 17.75 -5.29 -3.84
N THR A 284 17.95 -6.60 -3.98
CA THR A 284 19.11 -7.29 -3.40
C THR A 284 20.42 -6.80 -4.03
N ARG A 285 20.52 -6.75 -5.35
CA ARG A 285 21.72 -6.26 -6.05
C ARG A 285 22.02 -4.82 -5.68
N GLN A 286 20.99 -3.98 -5.60
CA GLN A 286 21.16 -2.58 -5.26
C GLN A 286 21.59 -2.40 -3.81
N TRP A 287 21.01 -3.15 -2.88
CA TRP A 287 21.41 -3.14 -1.48
C TRP A 287 22.86 -3.61 -1.30
N LEU A 288 23.25 -4.73 -1.91
CA LEU A 288 24.62 -5.24 -1.83
C LEU A 288 25.65 -4.24 -2.35
N ARG A 289 25.32 -3.49 -3.41
CA ARG A 289 26.18 -2.42 -3.93
C ARG A 289 26.33 -1.23 -2.98
N LEU A 290 25.26 -0.86 -2.28
CA LEU A 290 25.25 0.27 -1.37
C LEU A 290 25.84 -0.05 0.02
N ARG A 291 26.23 -1.31 0.27
CA ARG A 291 26.85 -1.70 1.54
C ARG A 291 28.28 -1.11 1.69
N PRO A 292 28.69 -0.75 2.91
CA PRO A 292 30.07 -0.37 3.20
C PRO A 292 31.05 -1.47 2.75
N GLY A 293 32.12 -1.10 2.05
CA GLY A 293 33.17 -2.03 1.62
C GLY A 293 32.98 -2.69 0.25
N SER A 294 31.91 -2.37 -0.50
CA SER A 294 31.67 -2.95 -1.83
C SER A 294 32.63 -2.49 -2.93
N GLY A 295 33.50 -1.51 -2.68
CA GLY A 295 34.54 -1.01 -3.61
C GLY A 295 34.02 -0.30 -4.88
N GLU A 296 32.80 -0.59 -5.32
CA GLU A 296 32.17 -0.08 -6.55
C GLU A 296 31.15 1.05 -6.29
N GLY A 297 30.83 1.32 -5.03
CA GLY A 297 29.72 2.18 -4.61
C GLY A 297 30.10 3.63 -4.30
N LEU A 298 30.98 4.27 -5.08
CA LEU A 298 31.18 5.72 -4.96
C LEU A 298 29.99 6.44 -5.62
N LEU A 299 28.82 6.43 -4.96
CA LEU A 299 27.88 7.53 -5.16
C LEU A 299 28.67 8.78 -4.77
N THR A 300 28.99 9.63 -5.74
CA THR A 300 29.59 10.93 -5.43
C THR A 300 28.69 11.62 -4.40
N GLY A 301 29.26 12.34 -3.42
CA GLY A 301 28.53 12.82 -2.24
C GLY A 301 27.23 13.59 -2.55
N ALA A 302 27.09 14.15 -3.76
CA ALA A 302 25.86 14.79 -4.24
C ALA A 302 24.72 13.80 -4.56
N ASP A 303 25.03 12.59 -5.02
CA ASP A 303 24.06 11.57 -5.45
C ASP A 303 23.46 10.78 -4.27
N ALA A 304 24.24 10.53 -3.21
CA ALA A 304 23.82 9.76 -2.03
C ALA A 304 22.93 10.54 -1.06
N VAL A 305 23.04 11.87 -1.05
CA VAL A 305 22.36 12.78 -0.12
C VAL A 305 20.92 13.09 -0.54
N ARG A 306 20.60 12.96 -1.83
CA ARG A 306 19.41 13.61 -2.39
C ARG A 306 18.06 13.08 -1.91
N HIS A 307 18.00 11.87 -1.31
CA HIS A 307 16.75 11.20 -0.96
C HIS A 307 16.86 10.47 0.38
N ASP A 308 16.66 11.23 1.46
CA ASP A 308 16.53 10.69 2.81
C ASP A 308 15.10 10.95 3.34
N ASN A 309 14.50 9.94 3.95
CA ASN A 309 13.14 10.04 4.49
C ASN A 309 13.07 9.39 5.89
N PRO A 310 13.36 10.14 6.96
CA PRO A 310 13.28 9.62 8.32
C PRO A 310 11.85 9.18 8.68
N PHE A 311 10.84 9.94 8.27
CA PHE A 311 9.44 9.61 8.53
C PHE A 311 9.10 8.20 8.04
N VAL A 312 9.33 7.89 6.76
CA VAL A 312 8.96 6.58 6.19
C VAL A 312 9.71 5.43 6.87
N ARG A 313 11.00 5.61 7.20
CA ARG A 313 11.78 4.56 7.89
C ARG A 313 11.24 4.24 9.28
N PHE A 314 10.91 5.27 10.07
CA PHE A 314 10.35 5.06 11.40
C PHE A 314 8.92 4.55 11.33
N TYR A 315 8.10 5.13 10.46
CA TYR A 315 6.71 4.72 10.30
C TYR A 315 6.58 3.28 9.81
N ALA A 316 7.43 2.83 8.86
CA ALA A 316 7.44 1.44 8.42
C ALA A 316 7.76 0.46 9.56
N VAL A 317 8.65 0.81 10.49
CA VAL A 317 8.92 0.00 11.70
C VAL A 317 7.70 -0.02 12.61
N VAL A 318 7.09 1.15 12.88
CA VAL A 318 5.88 1.24 13.71
C VAL A 318 4.74 0.40 13.11
N TYR A 319 4.53 0.50 11.80
CA TYR A 319 3.56 -0.31 11.07
C TYR A 319 3.80 -1.81 11.30
N LEU A 320 5.03 -2.29 11.05
CA LEU A 320 5.36 -3.71 11.22
C LEU A 320 5.20 -4.19 12.67
N VAL A 321 5.58 -3.36 13.66
CA VAL A 321 5.42 -3.69 15.08
C VAL A 321 3.93 -3.77 15.46
N VAL A 322 3.12 -2.80 15.05
CA VAL A 322 1.69 -2.80 15.35
C VAL A 322 1.00 -4.00 14.71
N PHE A 323 1.29 -4.29 13.44
CA PHE A 323 0.72 -5.47 12.78
C PHE A 323 1.23 -6.78 13.37
N ALA A 324 2.48 -6.87 13.82
CA ALA A 324 2.95 -8.05 14.54
C ALA A 324 2.18 -8.28 15.85
N VAL A 325 1.85 -7.21 16.59
CA VAL A 325 1.01 -7.28 17.80
C VAL A 325 -0.42 -7.71 17.46
N LEU A 326 -1.01 -7.14 16.40
CA LEU A 326 -2.36 -7.51 15.96
C LEU A 326 -2.43 -8.98 15.54
N TRP A 327 -1.48 -9.45 14.74
CA TRP A 327 -1.35 -10.87 14.38
C TRP A 327 -1.15 -11.76 15.60
N ALA A 328 -0.29 -11.37 16.55
CA ALA A 328 -0.08 -12.14 17.78
C ALA A 328 -1.36 -12.24 18.63
N SER A 329 -2.17 -11.17 18.64
CA SER A 329 -3.45 -11.17 19.37
C SER A 329 -4.52 -12.04 18.70
N ALA A 330 -4.46 -12.23 17.39
CA ALA A 330 -5.38 -13.07 16.62
C ALA A 330 -4.94 -14.54 16.53
N LEU A 331 -3.70 -14.84 16.91
CA LEU A 331 -3.10 -16.17 16.77
C LEU A 331 -3.83 -17.28 17.55
N PRO A 332 -4.38 -17.06 18.76
CA PRO A 332 -5.14 -18.10 19.46
C PRO A 332 -6.34 -18.58 18.62
N ASP A 333 -7.19 -17.65 18.18
CA ASP A 333 -8.36 -17.97 17.36
C ASP A 333 -7.96 -18.55 15.99
N TYR A 334 -6.80 -18.17 15.46
CA TYR A 334 -6.24 -18.74 14.23
C TYR A 334 -5.89 -20.23 14.38
N VAL A 335 -5.27 -20.60 15.50
CA VAL A 335 -4.84 -21.98 15.77
C VAL A 335 -6.04 -22.88 16.09
N ASP A 336 -7.07 -22.31 16.73
CA ASP A 336 -8.29 -23.03 17.09
C ASP A 336 -9.31 -23.10 15.93
N ALA A 337 -9.03 -22.43 14.80
CA ALA A 337 -9.91 -22.41 13.64
C ALA A 337 -10.06 -23.81 13.01
N VAL A 338 -11.28 -24.11 12.57
CA VAL A 338 -11.63 -25.37 11.89
C VAL A 338 -12.08 -25.03 10.47
N ASP A 339 -11.52 -25.72 9.48
CA ASP A 339 -11.80 -25.50 8.06
C ASP A 339 -11.64 -24.03 7.62
N GLY A 340 -10.69 -23.32 8.22
CA GLY A 340 -10.38 -21.92 7.90
C GLY A 340 -11.31 -20.90 8.53
N ILE A 341 -12.14 -21.29 9.51
CA ILE A 341 -13.11 -20.40 10.18
C ILE A 341 -12.90 -20.47 11.69
N THR A 342 -12.84 -19.32 12.37
CA THR A 342 -12.73 -19.22 13.83
C THR A 342 -14.05 -19.65 14.52
N ALA A 343 -14.01 -19.86 15.84
CA ALA A 343 -15.22 -20.15 16.62
C ALA A 343 -16.30 -19.04 16.54
N ASN A 344 -15.91 -17.81 16.22
CA ASN A 344 -16.80 -16.67 16.05
C ASN A 344 -17.37 -16.53 14.62
N GLY A 345 -17.00 -17.43 13.71
CA GLY A 345 -17.44 -17.42 12.32
C GLY A 345 -16.55 -16.59 11.39
N ASP A 346 -15.37 -16.16 11.84
CA ASP A 346 -14.50 -15.27 11.06
C ASP A 346 -13.55 -16.09 10.18
N PRO A 347 -13.48 -15.83 8.87
CA PRO A 347 -12.56 -16.55 7.99
C PRO A 347 -11.11 -16.09 8.23
N ILE A 348 -10.17 -17.03 8.23
CA ILE A 348 -8.74 -16.76 8.48
C ILE A 348 -7.95 -16.63 7.17
N GLY A 349 -6.96 -15.72 7.16
CA GLY A 349 -6.05 -15.58 6.03
C GLY A 349 -4.89 -16.59 6.02
N ASN A 350 -3.95 -16.40 5.11
CA ASN A 350 -2.80 -17.30 4.97
C ASN A 350 -1.60 -16.84 5.81
N ILE A 351 -1.28 -17.57 6.90
CA ILE A 351 -0.18 -17.20 7.81
C ILE A 351 1.19 -17.33 7.14
N TRP A 352 1.41 -18.33 6.29
CA TRP A 352 2.70 -18.55 5.63
C TRP A 352 3.02 -17.44 4.63
N TYR A 353 2.00 -17.06 3.88
CA TYR A 353 2.06 -15.94 2.96
C TYR A 353 2.33 -14.62 3.68
N THR A 354 1.65 -14.41 4.80
CA THR A 354 1.87 -13.25 5.69
C THR A 354 3.29 -13.22 6.25
N LEU A 355 3.82 -14.36 6.72
CA LEU A 355 5.21 -14.45 7.22
C LEU A 355 6.23 -14.11 6.12
N ALA A 356 6.00 -14.56 4.88
CA ALA A 356 6.83 -14.18 3.75
C ALA A 356 6.77 -12.66 3.48
N CYS A 357 5.57 -12.07 3.57
CA CYS A 357 5.36 -10.62 3.42
C CYS A 357 6.08 -9.83 4.53
N PHE A 358 5.99 -10.25 5.79
CA PHE A 358 6.78 -9.70 6.90
C PHE A 358 8.28 -9.78 6.62
N ALA A 359 8.78 -10.94 6.19
CA ALA A 359 10.20 -11.11 5.91
C ALA A 359 10.69 -10.14 4.82
N VAL A 360 9.93 -9.97 3.74
CA VAL A 360 10.24 -9.01 2.67
C VAL A 360 10.20 -7.57 3.19
N ALA A 361 9.13 -7.18 3.89
CA ALA A 361 8.96 -5.84 4.42
C ALA A 361 10.09 -5.46 5.39
N ILE A 362 10.43 -6.37 6.32
CA ILE A 362 11.55 -6.21 7.26
C ILE A 362 12.87 -6.08 6.49
N ALA A 363 13.14 -6.94 5.50
CA ALA A 363 14.37 -6.89 4.72
C ALA A 363 14.54 -5.55 3.99
N VAL A 364 13.46 -5.01 3.41
CA VAL A 364 13.48 -3.70 2.73
C VAL A 364 13.71 -2.56 3.71
N VAL A 365 13.09 -2.60 4.90
CA VAL A 365 13.32 -1.61 5.96
C VAL A 365 14.77 -1.66 6.45
N VAL A 366 15.30 -2.86 6.73
CA VAL A 366 16.71 -3.06 7.12
C VAL A 366 17.65 -2.56 6.02
N ALA A 367 17.34 -2.78 4.74
CA ALA A 367 18.11 -2.25 3.64
C ALA A 367 18.12 -0.71 3.66
N ALA A 368 16.97 -0.06 3.83
CA ALA A 368 16.89 1.40 3.90
C ALA A 368 17.66 2.01 5.10
N TRP A 369 17.68 1.31 6.24
CA TRP A 369 18.45 1.72 7.43
C TRP A 369 19.96 1.50 7.27
N SER A 370 20.38 0.34 6.77
CA SER A 370 21.81 0.03 6.59
C SER A 370 22.49 0.98 5.60
N VAL A 371 21.81 1.37 4.52
CA VAL A 371 22.32 2.35 3.55
C VAL A 371 22.45 3.74 4.18
N ARG A 372 21.62 4.11 5.17
CA ARG A 372 21.79 5.36 5.93
C ARG A 372 23.02 5.30 6.83
N MET A 373 23.17 4.22 7.60
CA MET A 373 24.29 4.07 8.52
C MET A 373 25.64 4.09 7.78
N ALA A 374 25.69 3.40 6.63
CA ALA A 374 26.82 3.47 5.71
C ALA A 374 27.18 4.92 5.35
N ARG A 375 26.18 5.71 4.92
CA ARG A 375 26.36 7.13 4.58
C ARG A 375 26.88 7.95 5.75
N SER A 376 26.32 7.79 6.94
CA SER A 376 26.75 8.52 8.15
C SER A 376 28.20 8.21 8.53
N ALA A 377 28.65 6.96 8.37
CA ALA A 377 30.03 6.57 8.63
C ALA A 377 31.02 7.18 7.62
N PHE A 378 30.63 7.30 6.34
CA PHE A 378 31.45 7.95 5.31
C PHE A 378 31.51 9.49 5.43
N SER A 379 30.46 10.13 5.96
CA SER A 379 30.40 11.60 6.07
C SER A 379 31.18 12.20 7.25
N GLY A 380 31.81 11.38 8.11
CA GLY A 380 32.85 11.87 9.02
C GLY A 380 32.40 12.75 10.19
N ASP A 381 31.32 12.40 10.90
CA ASP A 381 31.16 12.83 12.31
C ASP A 381 31.96 11.89 13.24
N GLY A 382 33.25 11.69 12.94
CA GLY A 382 34.21 11.02 13.82
C GLY A 382 34.72 11.99 14.89
N PRO A 383 35.13 11.52 16.08
CA PRO A 383 35.62 12.40 17.14
C PRO A 383 36.80 13.22 16.61
N GLY A 384 36.69 14.54 16.74
CA GLY A 384 37.55 15.52 16.09
C GLY A 384 39.03 15.18 16.14
N GLU A 385 39.65 15.20 14.96
CA GLU A 385 41.09 15.18 14.80
C GLU A 385 41.68 16.40 15.53
N PRO A 386 42.61 16.22 16.48
CA PRO A 386 43.17 17.34 17.23
C PRO A 386 43.98 18.21 16.26
N ALA A 387 43.62 19.49 16.20
CA ALA A 387 44.29 20.49 15.39
C ALA A 387 45.80 20.48 15.66
N LEU A 388 46.57 20.17 14.62
CA LEU A 388 48.02 20.36 14.63
C LEU A 388 48.30 21.85 14.81
N THR A 389 48.80 22.22 15.99
CA THR A 389 49.32 23.55 16.29
C THR A 389 50.54 23.85 15.43
N PRO A 390 50.62 25.02 14.78
CA PRO A 390 51.82 25.41 14.03
C PRO A 390 52.91 25.83 15.02
N THR A 391 54.04 25.12 15.01
CA THR A 391 55.27 25.55 15.67
C THR A 391 55.95 26.61 14.82
N SER A 392 56.17 27.78 15.43
CA SER A 392 56.99 28.90 14.97
C SER A 392 58.47 28.57 14.84
#